data_AF-F8JTY7-F1
#
_entry.id   AF-F8JTY7-F1
#
_cell.length_a   1.000
_cell.length_b   1.000
_cell.length_c   1.000
_cell.angle_alpha   90.00
_cell.angle_beta   90.00
_cell.angle_gamma   90.00
#
_symmetry.space_group_name_H-M   'P 1'
#
loop_
_entity.id
_entity.type
_entity.pdbx_description
1 polymer ?
#
loop_
_entity_poly.entity_id
_entity_poly.type
_entity_poly.pdbx_seq_one_letter_code
_entity_poly.pdbx_strand_id
1 'polypeptide(L)'
;MLPRHHPAAARHRSRPEPPHLAELADQRWILGCRKSADQLVHYADLAHVALRISCTATDYDFAQSLVLAGIGIALIPEIGLTRHPGLVALPLAALSPRRHLGLALSRRRRGPAARLAEELAARLAGQAQARAEPAA
;
A
#
# COMPACT_ATOMS: atom_id res chain seq x y z
N MET A 1 -6.79 -1.69 -1.97
CA MET A 1 -7.24 -3.01 -2.47
C MET A 1 -8.75 -3.12 -2.29
N LEU A 2 -9.46 -3.49 -3.35
CA LEU A 2 -10.92 -3.55 -3.44
C LEU A 2 -11.36 -4.86 -4.12
N PRO A 3 -12.60 -5.33 -3.90
CA PRO A 3 -13.21 -6.34 -4.75
C PRO A 3 -13.35 -5.85 -6.20
N ARG A 4 -13.23 -6.74 -7.20
CA ARG A 4 -13.30 -6.37 -8.63
C ARG A 4 -14.57 -5.62 -9.05
N HIS A 5 -15.69 -5.95 -8.42
CA HIS A 5 -17.01 -5.38 -8.70
C HIS A 5 -17.32 -4.15 -7.83
N HIS A 6 -16.35 -3.65 -7.05
CA HIS A 6 -16.55 -2.46 -6.24
C HIS A 6 -16.80 -1.22 -7.12
N PRO A 7 -17.75 -0.32 -6.77
CA PRO A 7 -18.07 0.87 -7.57
C PRO A 7 -16.84 1.76 -7.85
N ALA A 8 -15.96 1.97 -6.86
CA ALA A 8 -14.72 2.72 -7.05
C ALA A 8 -13.77 2.07 -8.09
N ALA A 9 -13.76 0.73 -8.21
CA ALA A 9 -12.98 0.05 -9.24
C ALA A 9 -13.58 0.26 -10.64
N ALA A 10 -14.91 0.28 -10.77
CA ALA A 10 -15.57 0.62 -12.01
C ALA A 10 -15.31 2.08 -12.42
N ARG A 11 -15.43 3.02 -11.47
CA ARG A 11 -15.14 4.44 -11.69
C ARG A 11 -13.70 4.68 -12.14
N HIS A 12 -12.73 4.02 -11.51
CA HIS A 12 -11.33 4.15 -11.91
C HIS A 12 -11.06 3.61 -13.32
N ARG A 13 -11.78 2.57 -13.76
CA ARG A 13 -11.68 2.10 -15.16
C ARG A 13 -12.19 3.12 -16.17
N SER A 14 -13.27 3.84 -15.86
CA SER A 14 -13.79 4.90 -16.74
C SER A 14 -12.98 6.20 -16.68
N ARG A 15 -12.41 6.50 -15.51
CA ARG A 15 -11.59 7.69 -15.26
C ARG A 15 -10.42 7.27 -14.35
N PRO A 16 -9.22 7.03 -14.91
CA PRO A 16 -8.07 6.45 -14.19
C PRO A 16 -7.39 7.45 -13.26
N GLU A 17 -8.18 8.11 -12.42
CA GLU A 17 -7.72 9.01 -11.38
C GLU A 17 -7.65 8.27 -10.04
N PRO A 18 -6.52 8.35 -9.31
CA PRO A 18 -6.41 7.76 -7.98
C PRO A 18 -7.44 8.40 -7.02
N PRO A 19 -8.25 7.63 -6.29
CA PRO A 19 -9.14 8.21 -5.29
C PRO A 19 -8.35 8.82 -4.13
N HIS A 20 -8.86 9.89 -3.53
CA HIS A 20 -8.38 10.36 -2.24
C HIS A 20 -8.88 9.47 -1.10
N LEU A 21 -8.16 9.45 0.03
CA LEU A 21 -8.57 8.69 1.21
C LEU A 21 -9.98 9.09 1.69
N ALA A 22 -10.28 10.39 1.64
CA ALA A 22 -11.57 10.93 2.05
C ALA A 22 -12.76 10.37 1.25
N GLU A 23 -12.58 10.15 -0.06
CA GLU A 23 -13.63 9.56 -0.92
C GLU A 23 -13.96 8.11 -0.55
N LEU A 24 -13.08 7.47 0.21
CA LEU A 24 -13.22 6.09 0.65
C LEU A 24 -13.50 5.98 2.15
N ALA A 25 -13.65 7.09 2.88
CA ALA A 25 -13.78 7.09 4.34
C ALA A 25 -14.98 6.25 4.84
N ASP A 26 -16.11 6.36 4.15
CA ASP A 26 -17.36 5.64 4.48
C ASP A 26 -17.34 4.16 4.12
N GLN A 27 -16.31 3.69 3.41
CA GLN A 27 -16.16 2.27 3.08
C GLN A 27 -15.79 1.47 4.33
N ARG A 28 -16.12 0.18 4.34
CA ARG A 28 -15.71 -0.73 5.41
C ARG A 28 -14.22 -1.04 5.30
N TRP A 29 -13.40 -0.47 6.17
CA TRP A 29 -11.96 -0.65 6.19
C TRP A 29 -11.55 -1.86 7.02
N ILE A 30 -10.76 -2.72 6.39
CA ILE A 30 -9.99 -3.78 7.02
C ILE A 30 -8.62 -3.16 7.35
N LEU A 31 -8.32 -3.05 8.63
CA LEU A 31 -6.99 -2.63 9.07
C LEU A 31 -6.02 -3.78 8.84
N GLY A 32 -4.93 -3.53 8.10
CA GLY A 32 -3.88 -4.52 7.89
C GLY A 32 -3.07 -4.78 9.18
N CYS A 33 -1.84 -5.26 9.03
CA CYS A 33 -0.93 -5.42 10.15
C CYS A 33 -0.78 -4.11 10.94
N ARG A 34 -0.45 -4.20 12.23
CA ARG A 34 -0.40 -3.06 13.17
C ARG A 34 0.27 -1.81 12.58
N LYS A 35 1.44 -1.96 11.94
CA LYS A 35 2.16 -0.85 11.30
C LYS A 35 1.36 -0.17 10.19
N SER A 36 0.67 -0.93 9.35
CA SER A 36 -0.15 -0.35 8.28
C SER A 36 -1.44 0.26 8.80
N ALA A 37 -2.01 -0.30 9.88
CA ALA A 37 -3.17 0.26 10.55
C ALA A 37 -2.87 1.65 11.13
N ASP A 38 -1.75 1.78 11.87
CA ASP A 38 -1.32 3.05 12.46
C ASP A 38 -1.10 4.13 11.38
N GLN A 39 -0.50 3.76 10.24
CA GLN A 39 -0.31 4.67 9.11
C GLN A 39 -1.64 5.09 8.48
N LEU A 40 -2.57 4.16 8.26
CA LEU A 40 -3.85 4.47 7.67
C LEU A 40 -4.66 5.42 8.56
N VAL A 41 -4.68 5.18 9.88
CA VAL A 41 -5.36 6.06 10.85
C VAL A 41 -4.70 7.44 10.86
N HIS A 42 -3.38 7.51 10.93
CA HIS A 42 -2.66 8.79 10.91
C HIS A 42 -2.98 9.63 9.66
N TYR A 43 -3.04 9.00 8.47
CA TYR A 43 -3.38 9.72 7.25
C TYR A 43 -4.87 10.06 7.15
N ALA A 44 -5.76 9.31 7.80
CA ALA A 44 -7.16 9.68 7.93
C ALA A 44 -7.31 10.94 8.78
N ASP A 45 -6.55 11.04 9.88
CA ASP A 45 -6.52 12.23 10.73
C ASP A 45 -6.00 13.46 9.96
N LEU A 46 -4.92 13.29 9.18
CA LEU A 46 -4.40 14.36 8.29
C LEU A 46 -5.39 14.77 7.21
N ALA A 47 -6.23 13.85 6.74
CA ALA A 47 -7.29 14.12 5.78
C ALA A 47 -8.60 14.59 6.45
N HIS A 48 -8.61 14.75 7.78
CA HIS A 48 -9.79 15.12 8.58
C HIS A 48 -11.01 14.22 8.34
N VAL A 49 -10.80 12.92 8.18
CA VAL A 49 -11.87 11.92 7.99
C VAL A 49 -11.82 10.82 9.04
N ALA A 50 -13.00 10.33 9.44
CA ALA A 50 -13.13 9.15 10.27
C ALA A 50 -13.35 7.91 9.39
N LEU A 51 -12.55 6.86 9.60
CA LEU A 51 -12.69 5.62 8.83
C LEU A 51 -13.68 4.67 9.51
N ARG A 52 -14.56 4.05 8.72
CA ARG A 52 -15.42 2.97 9.21
C ARG A 52 -14.67 1.64 9.24
N ILE A 53 -14.14 1.27 10.40
CA ILE A 53 -13.40 0.01 10.58
C ILE A 53 -14.36 -1.18 10.71
N SER A 54 -14.15 -2.25 9.93
CA SER A 54 -14.93 -3.50 10.03
C SER A 54 -14.20 -4.60 10.79
N CYS A 55 -12.90 -4.75 10.58
CA CYS A 55 -12.06 -5.71 11.29
C CYS A 55 -10.57 -5.40 11.12
N THR A 56 -9.74 -6.19 11.80
CA THR A 56 -8.28 -6.17 11.72
C THR A 56 -7.75 -7.47 11.13
N ALA A 57 -6.65 -7.38 10.38
CA ALA A 57 -5.91 -8.50 9.84
C ALA A 57 -4.48 -8.55 10.41
N THR A 58 -3.89 -9.74 10.47
CA THR A 58 -2.53 -9.96 10.99
C THR A 58 -1.45 -9.55 9.99
N ASP A 59 -1.75 -9.67 8.69
CA ASP A 59 -0.83 -9.47 7.58
C ASP A 59 -1.59 -9.07 6.30
N TYR A 60 -0.85 -8.85 5.21
CA TYR A 60 -1.42 -8.39 3.94
C TYR A 60 -2.16 -9.49 3.19
N ASP A 61 -1.77 -10.75 3.32
CA ASP A 61 -2.40 -11.87 2.60
C ASP A 61 -3.76 -12.19 3.21
N PHE A 62 -3.84 -12.16 4.54
CA PHE A 62 -5.10 -12.29 5.26
C PHE A 62 -6.02 -11.10 5.00
N ALA A 63 -5.49 -9.87 5.01
CA ALA A 63 -6.27 -8.68 4.64
C ALA A 63 -6.86 -8.81 3.22
N GLN A 64 -6.08 -9.29 2.25
CA GLN A 64 -6.54 -9.50 0.87
C GLN A 64 -7.59 -10.61 0.77
N SER A 65 -7.47 -11.67 1.55
CA SER A 65 -8.47 -12.74 1.64
C SER A 65 -9.81 -12.21 2.18
N LEU A 66 -9.77 -11.31 3.17
CA LEU A 66 -10.96 -10.65 3.71
C LEU A 66 -11.60 -9.67 2.72
N VAL A 67 -10.78 -8.95 1.93
CA VAL A 67 -11.28 -8.14 0.82
C VAL A 67 -11.97 -9.03 -0.23
N LEU A 68 -11.35 -10.15 -0.59
CA LEU A 68 -11.91 -11.10 -1.55
C LEU A 68 -13.25 -11.68 -1.07
N ALA A 69 -13.36 -11.96 0.23
CA ALA A 69 -14.60 -12.40 0.88
C ALA A 69 -15.67 -11.29 1.03
N GLY A 70 -15.38 -10.06 0.59
CA GLY A 70 -16.34 -8.95 0.62
C GLY A 70 -16.55 -8.32 1.99
N ILE A 71 -15.64 -8.52 2.95
CA ILE A 71 -15.72 -7.94 4.30
C ILE A 71 -15.48 -6.41 4.27
N GLY A 72 -14.69 -5.95 3.31
CA GLY A 72 -14.33 -4.55 3.20
C GLY A 72 -13.23 -4.28 2.19
N ILE A 73 -12.52 -3.18 2.41
CA ILE A 73 -11.41 -2.69 1.60
C ILE A 73 -10.16 -2.57 2.47
N ALA A 74 -8.98 -2.64 1.88
CA ALA A 74 -7.73 -2.56 2.63
C ALA A 74 -6.68 -1.68 1.95
N LEU A 75 -5.89 -0.97 2.75
CA LEU A 75 -4.65 -0.35 2.29
C LEU A 75 -3.53 -1.39 2.34
N ILE A 76 -2.97 -1.72 1.18
CA ILE A 76 -1.90 -2.71 1.05
C ILE A 76 -0.74 -2.03 0.30
N PRO A 77 0.51 -2.08 0.82
CA PRO A 77 1.64 -1.56 0.07
C PRO A 77 1.87 -2.38 -1.20
N GLU A 78 2.37 -1.75 -2.26
CA GLU A 78 2.51 -2.37 -3.58
C GLU A 78 3.25 -3.72 -3.55
N ILE A 79 4.33 -3.81 -2.78
CA ILE A 79 5.13 -5.04 -2.60
C ILE A 79 4.38 -6.19 -1.92
N GLY A 80 3.26 -5.91 -1.24
CA GLY A 80 2.40 -6.91 -0.61
C GLY A 80 1.17 -7.27 -1.44
N LEU A 81 1.03 -6.74 -2.66
CA LEU A 81 -0.12 -7.03 -3.52
C LEU A 81 0.00 -8.44 -4.11
N THR A 82 -1.11 -9.17 -4.04
CA THR A 82 -1.30 -10.45 -4.74
C THR A 82 -2.02 -10.21 -6.07
N ARG A 83 -1.79 -11.11 -7.03
CA ARG A 83 -2.53 -11.11 -8.29
C ARG A 83 -3.70 -12.08 -8.17
N HIS A 84 -4.92 -11.56 -8.14
CA HIS A 84 -6.13 -12.36 -8.11
C HIS A 84 -7.23 -11.71 -8.97
N PRO A 85 -7.94 -12.47 -9.83
CA PRO A 85 -8.95 -11.89 -10.73
C PRO A 85 -10.14 -11.26 -10.01
N GLY A 86 -10.40 -11.65 -8.76
CA GLY A 86 -11.43 -11.06 -7.90
C GLY A 86 -11.02 -9.77 -7.18
N LEU A 87 -9.76 -9.34 -7.28
CA LEU A 87 -9.21 -8.19 -6.56
C LEU A 87 -8.73 -7.11 -7.53
N VAL A 88 -8.85 -5.85 -7.12
CA VAL A 88 -8.33 -4.68 -7.83
C VAL A 88 -7.57 -3.79 -6.85
N ALA A 89 -6.32 -3.50 -7.18
CA ALA A 89 -5.51 -2.50 -6.48
C ALA A 89 -5.59 -1.18 -7.23
N LEU A 90 -5.95 -0.11 -6.51
CA LEU A 90 -5.92 1.26 -7.01
C LEU A 90 -4.82 2.02 -6.26
N PRO A 91 -4.03 2.88 -6.93
CA PRO A 91 -3.20 3.84 -6.21
C PRO A 91 -4.08 4.79 -5.40
N LEU A 92 -3.53 5.34 -4.32
CA LEU A 92 -4.21 6.35 -3.50
C LEU A 92 -3.61 7.72 -3.80
N ALA A 93 -4.46 8.71 -4.09
CA ALA A 93 -4.01 10.09 -4.31
C ALA A 93 -3.31 10.64 -3.06
N ALA A 94 -2.45 11.63 -3.25
CA ALA A 94 -1.85 12.36 -2.13
C ALA A 94 -2.94 13.11 -1.32
N LEU A 95 -2.82 13.24 0.00
CA LEU A 95 -1.78 12.70 0.87
C LEU A 95 -2.03 11.21 1.17
N SER A 96 -1.06 10.35 0.86
CA SER A 96 -1.15 8.90 1.07
C SER A 96 0.10 8.32 1.75
N PRO A 97 -0.03 7.24 2.54
CA PRO A 97 1.10 6.59 3.18
C PRO A 97 2.12 6.09 2.16
N ARG A 98 3.40 6.43 2.38
CA ARG A 98 4.53 5.90 1.59
C ARG A 98 5.34 4.93 2.43
N ARG A 99 5.60 3.73 1.88
CA ARG A 99 6.44 2.73 2.53
C ARG A 99 7.89 2.89 2.12
N HIS A 100 8.73 3.32 3.05
CA HIS A 100 10.18 3.38 2.87
C HIS A 100 10.80 2.03 3.24
N LEU A 101 11.65 1.50 2.36
CA LEU A 101 12.40 0.26 2.57
C LEU A 101 13.88 0.60 2.65
N GLY A 102 14.58 -0.03 3.60
CA GLY A 102 16.00 0.20 3.84
C GLY A 102 16.70 -1.06 4.33
N LEU A 103 18.02 -1.07 4.22
CA LEU A 103 18.88 -2.14 4.72
C LEU A 103 19.58 -1.69 6.00
N ALA A 104 19.54 -2.53 7.03
CA ALA A 104 20.28 -2.31 8.28
C ALA A 104 21.55 -3.18 8.25
N LEU A 105 22.73 -2.54 8.13
CA LEU A 105 24.02 -3.22 8.03
C LEU A 105 24.88 -2.95 9.27
N SER A 106 25.64 -3.96 9.71
CA SER A 106 26.56 -3.80 10.82
C SER A 106 27.69 -2.84 10.45
N ARG A 107 27.85 -1.77 11.24
CA ARG A 107 28.98 -0.84 11.09
C ARG A 107 30.33 -1.50 11.41
N ARG A 108 30.35 -2.50 12.29
CA ARG A 108 31.57 -3.15 12.80
C ARG A 108 32.04 -4.33 11.95
N ARG A 109 31.12 -4.98 11.24
CA ARG A 109 31.41 -6.15 10.40
C ARG A 109 31.14 -5.83 8.93
N ARG A 110 32.00 -5.00 8.34
CA ARG A 110 31.99 -4.68 6.90
C ARG A 110 32.78 -5.71 6.12
N GLY A 111 32.24 -6.92 6.02
CA GLY A 111 32.76 -7.97 5.14
C GLY A 111 32.17 -7.89 3.72
N PRO A 112 32.48 -8.85 2.84
CA PRO A 112 31.94 -8.92 1.48
C PRO A 112 30.41 -8.80 1.40
N ALA A 113 29.69 -9.39 2.37
CA ALA A 113 28.22 -9.31 2.44
C ALA A 113 27.69 -7.88 2.59
N ALA A 114 28.39 -7.01 3.34
CA ALA A 114 27.98 -5.62 3.49
C ALA A 114 28.12 -4.86 2.16
N ARG A 115 29.21 -5.09 1.42
CA ARG A 115 29.44 -4.50 0.09
C ARG A 115 28.37 -4.95 -0.90
N LEU A 116 28.04 -6.24 -0.94
CA LEU A 116 26.99 -6.78 -1.81
C LEU A 116 25.61 -6.18 -1.48
N ALA A 117 25.30 -6.01 -0.20
CA ALA A 117 24.05 -5.38 0.23
C ALA A 117 23.98 -3.90 -0.16
N GLU A 118 25.08 -3.15 -0.02
CA GLU A 118 25.17 -1.75 -0.45
C GLU A 118 25.02 -1.63 -1.98
N GLU A 119 25.65 -2.51 -2.75
CA GLU A 119 25.52 -2.54 -4.21
C GLU A 119 24.09 -2.86 -4.65
N LEU A 120 23.44 -3.83 -4.00
CA LEU A 120 22.02 -4.13 -4.22
C LEU A 120 21.14 -2.92 -3.90
N ALA A 121 21.36 -2.25 -2.77
CA ALA A 121 20.61 -1.06 -2.40
C ALA A 121 20.77 0.06 -3.43
N ALA A 122 21.99 0.32 -3.90
CA ALA A 122 22.26 1.32 -4.93
C ALA A 122 21.53 1.00 -6.24
N ARG A 123 21.52 -0.27 -6.67
CA ARG A 123 20.78 -0.71 -7.87
C ARG A 123 19.27 -0.52 -7.70
N LEU A 124 18.71 -0.93 -6.57
CA LEU A 124 17.29 -0.77 -6.28
C LEU A 124 16.88 0.69 -6.21
N ALA A 125 17.70 1.55 -5.61
CA ALA A 125 17.47 3.00 -5.56
C ALA A 125 17.50 3.62 -6.96
N GLY A 126 18.49 3.26 -7.80
CA GLY A 126 18.55 3.73 -9.18
C GLY A 126 17.33 3.32 -10.02
N GLN A 127 16.87 2.07 -9.88
CA GLN A 127 15.66 1.59 -10.54
C GLN A 127 14.39 2.30 -10.05
N ALA A 128 14.29 2.58 -8.74
CA ALA A 128 13.16 3.30 -8.17
C ALA A 128 13.10 4.75 -8.67
N GLN A 129 14.25 5.43 -8.75
CA GLN A 129 14.35 6.80 -9.28
C GLN A 129 13.90 6.86 -10.74
N ALA A 130 14.38 5.92 -11.58
CA ALA A 130 14.01 5.84 -12.99
C ALA A 130 12.51 5.54 -13.24
N ARG A 131 11.83 4.87 -12.29
CA ARG A 131 10.37 4.66 -12.34
C ARG A 131 9.57 5.85 -11.80
N ALA A 132 10.19 6.70 -10.99
CA ALA A 132 9.54 7.86 -10.38
C ALA A 132 9.58 9.10 -11.26
N GLU A 133 10.53 9.18 -12.21
CA GLU A 133 10.48 10.18 -13.29
C GLU A 133 9.35 9.82 -14.27
N PRO A 134 8.33 10.68 -14.42
CA PRO A 134 7.33 10.45 -15.45
C PRO A 134 8.00 10.61 -16.82
N ALA A 135 7.65 9.75 -17.77
CA ALA A 135 7.94 10.02 -19.18
C ALA A 135 7.37 11.41 -19.51
N ALA A 136 8.27 12.33 -19.86
CA ALA A 136 7.97 13.71 -20.22
C ALA A 136 7.03 13.82 -21.42
#